data_AF-A0A6I6A642-F1
#
_entry.id   AF-A0A6I6A642-F1
#
_cell.length_a   1.000
_cell.length_b   1.000
_cell.length_c   1.000
_cell.angle_alpha   90.00
_cell.angle_beta   90.00
_cell.angle_gamma   90.00
#
_symmetry.space_group_name_H-M   'P 1'
#
loop_
_entity.id
_entity.type
_entity.pdbx_description
1 polymer ?
#
loop_
_entity_poly.entity_id
_entity_poly.type
_entity_poly.pdbx_seq_one_letter_code
_entity_poly.pdbx_strand_id
1 'polypeptide(L)'
;MKQNALEEIVNLSRDRGNRSKPFSRRLAAEAYAVTRNIPAAREQMERIDAVSPPLPFYKIFPLIEIGWIQLKEKDQAGLKETLDQTIELSQKIPDYGGRDTLDLISRLAAFWIAAGKEDLATDLIRKYQAESNLAQLSAYLQIAQEANHHDFESLIDLHRMWASPQWVATTMILVTHGYPEAALNWAAMASDSADRTEAVTQWSLSRLEQAVKQQQKPDLSLVQPAEQKLSPTGNAMMLARCARELVNLNQKEAAQAFVDRAVSLIKDQPVPTPITLGDLKEVNSMRLPQAAPLEQLAQTYLQIACAESELGKKAEALQYLKNAVQSIQATAPSLAAVKEKSNATTNFNFRDEIKDTFNLDTSDRINRAITEYNKQLRSLKAAGEQRSEKLVALLAKASRSGLALEVWNLVQAASQNSNLNLKDALQETTLPAVILESVGSQNEDLKSQISKALTSSAPKLSKEDELIRQTASLIKNGKPEQAAHLINQSDLKKPWKGQLSLKLLSQLLNQSQFSQAVQFVAATKDPVLREDMLNTIGAVAVEQKQIPAVSKMLQGSNYTPTERISGYLGLVTGIEAARSSQPETPPAKEPEKKL
;
A
#
# COMPACT_ATOMS: atom_id res chain seq x y z
N MET A 1 4.90 -32.16 16.06
CA MET A 1 4.53 -30.72 16.07
C MET A 1 3.55 -30.36 14.96
N LYS A 2 3.91 -30.45 13.66
CA LYS A 2 2.97 -30.17 12.56
C LYS A 2 1.67 -30.98 12.67
N GLN A 3 1.79 -32.29 12.88
CA GLN A 3 0.65 -33.20 13.07
C GLN A 3 -0.22 -32.77 14.27
N ASN A 4 0.40 -32.48 15.42
CA ASN A 4 -0.30 -32.00 16.60
C ASN A 4 -1.05 -30.68 16.32
N ALA A 5 -0.45 -29.74 15.57
CA ALA A 5 -1.11 -28.49 15.21
C ALA A 5 -2.34 -28.73 14.31
N LEU A 6 -2.26 -29.64 13.33
CA LEU A 6 -3.40 -30.03 12.50
C LEU A 6 -4.54 -30.66 13.32
N GLU A 7 -4.19 -31.54 14.25
CA GLU A 7 -5.16 -32.18 15.16
C GLU A 7 -5.83 -31.15 16.07
N GLU A 8 -5.06 -30.23 16.65
CA GLU A 8 -5.59 -29.12 17.45
C GLU A 8 -6.52 -28.21 16.63
N ILE A 9 -6.15 -27.86 15.39
CA ILE A 9 -7.03 -27.08 14.50
C ILE A 9 -8.37 -27.78 14.29
N VAL A 10 -8.37 -29.09 14.01
CA VAL A 10 -9.61 -29.85 13.83
C VAL A 10 -10.44 -29.91 15.11
N ASN A 11 -9.80 -30.14 16.26
CA ASN A 11 -10.46 -30.19 17.56
C ASN A 11 -11.10 -28.84 17.91
N LEU A 12 -10.33 -27.75 17.79
CA LEU A 12 -10.79 -26.40 18.05
C LEU A 12 -11.89 -25.97 17.08
N SER A 13 -11.85 -26.40 15.81
CA SER A 13 -12.91 -26.07 14.83
C SER A 13 -14.28 -26.69 15.16
N ARG A 14 -14.32 -27.68 16.07
CA ARG A 14 -15.55 -28.29 16.59
C ARG A 14 -16.09 -27.58 17.83
N ASP A 15 -15.28 -26.72 18.45
CA ASP A 15 -15.61 -26.03 19.70
C ASP A 15 -16.84 -25.11 19.52
N ARG A 16 -17.65 -25.00 20.58
CA ARG A 16 -18.82 -24.11 20.62
C ARG A 16 -18.44 -22.63 20.80
N GLY A 17 -17.25 -22.35 21.32
CA GLY A 17 -16.69 -21.01 21.51
C GLY A 17 -16.11 -20.36 20.25
N ASN A 18 -16.20 -21.02 19.08
CA ASN A 18 -15.80 -20.41 17.80
C ASN A 18 -16.71 -19.23 17.45
N ARG A 19 -16.12 -18.12 16.99
CA ARG A 19 -16.90 -16.98 16.49
C ARG A 19 -17.69 -17.30 15.22
N SER A 20 -17.17 -18.21 14.40
CA SER A 20 -17.80 -18.68 13.17
C SER A 20 -17.35 -20.11 12.87
N LYS A 21 -18.30 -21.05 12.94
CA LYS A 21 -18.05 -22.45 12.58
C LYS A 21 -17.62 -22.64 11.13
N PRO A 22 -18.30 -22.08 10.11
CA PRO A 22 -17.86 -22.24 8.73
C PRO A 22 -16.45 -21.68 8.51
N PHE A 23 -16.11 -20.56 9.17
CA PHE A 23 -14.76 -19.99 9.09
C PHE A 23 -13.70 -20.91 9.71
N SER A 24 -13.93 -21.44 10.91
CA SER A 24 -12.99 -22.39 11.52
C SER A 24 -12.83 -23.68 10.70
N ARG A 25 -13.90 -24.14 10.00
CA ARG A 25 -13.82 -25.27 9.06
C ARG A 25 -13.01 -24.94 7.81
N ARG A 26 -13.16 -23.73 7.28
CA ARG A 26 -12.34 -23.20 6.19
C ARG A 26 -10.85 -23.26 6.56
N LEU A 27 -10.47 -22.70 7.70
CA LEU A 27 -9.08 -22.70 8.17
C LEU A 27 -8.53 -24.12 8.36
N ALA A 28 -9.35 -25.06 8.83
CA ALA A 28 -8.96 -26.47 8.95
C ALA A 28 -8.72 -27.13 7.58
N ALA A 29 -9.57 -26.85 6.60
CA ALA A 29 -9.39 -27.33 5.24
C ALA A 29 -8.13 -26.73 4.59
N GLU A 30 -7.89 -25.42 4.75
CA GLU A 30 -6.69 -24.73 4.28
C GLU A 30 -5.42 -25.35 4.89
N ALA A 31 -5.39 -25.62 6.19
CA ALA A 31 -4.24 -26.23 6.86
C ALA A 31 -3.86 -27.60 6.25
N TYR A 32 -4.85 -28.43 5.90
CA TYR A 32 -4.60 -29.70 5.23
C TYR A 32 -4.16 -29.52 3.77
N ALA A 33 -4.74 -28.54 3.06
CA ALA A 33 -4.35 -28.23 1.69
C ALA A 33 -2.88 -27.78 1.60
N VAL A 34 -2.48 -26.85 2.47
CA VAL A 34 -1.09 -26.36 2.58
C VAL A 34 -0.10 -27.49 2.86
N THR A 35 -0.49 -28.48 3.66
CA THR A 35 0.35 -29.66 3.96
C THR A 35 0.29 -30.76 2.91
N ARG A 36 -0.33 -30.48 1.76
CA ARG A 36 -0.54 -31.40 0.61
C ARG A 36 -1.35 -32.65 0.95
N ASN A 37 -2.14 -32.63 2.03
CA ASN A 37 -3.07 -33.71 2.35
C ASN A 37 -4.43 -33.42 1.72
N ILE A 38 -4.50 -33.54 0.39
CA ILE A 38 -5.70 -33.26 -0.41
C ILE A 38 -6.92 -34.06 0.07
N PRO A 39 -6.83 -35.38 0.38
CA PRO A 39 -7.98 -36.12 0.89
C PRO A 39 -8.55 -35.54 2.18
N ALA A 40 -7.70 -35.21 3.17
CA ALA A 40 -8.16 -34.62 4.42
C ALA A 40 -8.70 -33.19 4.23
N ALA A 41 -8.11 -32.41 3.30
CA ALA A 41 -8.62 -31.09 2.94
C ALA A 41 -10.04 -31.19 2.37
N ARG A 42 -10.28 -32.09 1.41
CA ARG A 42 -11.61 -32.34 0.84
C ARG A 42 -12.60 -32.81 1.90
N GLU A 43 -12.19 -33.68 2.83
CA GLU A 43 -13.04 -34.08 3.96
C GLU A 43 -13.46 -32.89 4.84
N GLN A 44 -12.54 -31.96 5.14
CA GLN A 44 -12.88 -30.76 5.89
C GLN A 44 -13.73 -29.78 5.08
N MET A 45 -13.54 -29.70 3.76
CA MET A 45 -14.39 -28.89 2.89
C MET A 45 -15.84 -29.34 2.93
N GLU A 46 -16.12 -30.64 2.87
CA GLU A 46 -17.51 -31.15 2.97
C GLU A 46 -18.19 -30.75 4.29
N ARG A 47 -17.42 -30.56 5.36
CA ARG A 47 -17.94 -30.11 6.65
C ARG A 47 -18.29 -28.62 6.69
N ILE A 48 -17.90 -27.82 5.69
CA ILE A 48 -18.26 -26.39 5.59
C ILE A 48 -19.77 -26.26 5.32
N ASP A 49 -20.33 -27.12 4.47
CA ASP A 49 -21.76 -27.07 4.13
C ASP A 49 -22.63 -27.65 5.26
N ALA A 50 -22.04 -28.47 6.14
CA ALA A 50 -22.72 -29.11 7.27
C ALA A 50 -22.88 -28.20 8.50
N VAL A 51 -22.44 -26.94 8.44
CA VAL A 51 -22.55 -25.98 9.55
C VAL A 51 -23.39 -24.76 9.16
N SER A 52 -24.10 -24.18 10.13
CA SER A 52 -24.97 -23.02 9.91
C SER A 52 -24.30 -21.70 10.35
N PRO A 53 -24.45 -20.61 9.57
CA PRO A 53 -25.05 -20.56 8.24
C PRO A 53 -24.14 -21.22 7.18
N PRO A 54 -24.70 -21.81 6.10
CA PRO A 54 -23.90 -22.38 5.02
C PRO A 54 -23.21 -21.26 4.24
N LEU A 55 -21.87 -21.31 4.17
CA LEU A 55 -21.04 -20.38 3.41
C LEU A 55 -20.19 -21.15 2.39
N PRO A 56 -20.82 -21.69 1.32
CA PRO A 56 -20.16 -22.62 0.40
C PRO A 56 -18.93 -22.00 -0.30
N PHE A 57 -18.92 -20.68 -0.54
CA PHE A 57 -17.76 -20.01 -1.15
C PHE A 57 -16.48 -20.11 -0.31
N TYR A 58 -16.56 -20.43 0.98
CA TYR A 58 -15.38 -20.72 1.79
C TYR A 58 -14.61 -21.94 1.30
N LYS A 59 -15.24 -22.89 0.59
CA LYS A 59 -14.55 -24.00 -0.06
C LYS A 59 -13.52 -23.54 -1.10
N ILE A 60 -13.62 -22.32 -1.63
CA ILE A 60 -12.69 -21.79 -2.63
C ILE A 60 -11.29 -21.59 -2.06
N PHE A 61 -11.15 -21.17 -0.80
CA PHE A 61 -9.85 -20.94 -0.17
C PHE A 61 -8.93 -22.17 -0.18
N PRO A 62 -9.33 -23.35 0.34
CA PRO A 62 -8.50 -24.55 0.22
C PRO A 62 -8.40 -25.07 -1.21
N LEU A 63 -9.37 -24.82 -2.09
CA LEU A 63 -9.28 -25.18 -3.52
C LEU A 63 -8.18 -24.41 -4.24
N ILE A 64 -7.94 -23.14 -3.89
CA ILE A 64 -6.83 -22.35 -4.44
C ILE A 64 -5.49 -23.01 -4.08
N GLU A 65 -5.29 -23.39 -2.81
CA GLU A 65 -4.08 -24.10 -2.36
C GLU A 65 -3.88 -25.43 -3.10
N ILE A 66 -4.94 -26.22 -3.26
CA ILE A 66 -4.92 -27.46 -4.04
C ILE A 66 -4.58 -27.17 -5.52
N GLY A 67 -5.17 -26.11 -6.08
CA GLY A 67 -4.95 -25.69 -7.46
C GLY A 67 -3.51 -25.29 -7.74
N TRP A 68 -2.85 -24.58 -6.82
CA TRP A 68 -1.43 -24.26 -6.92
C TRP A 68 -0.54 -25.50 -6.91
N ILE A 69 -0.87 -26.49 -6.07
CA ILE A 69 -0.17 -27.79 -6.05
C ILE A 69 -0.33 -28.50 -7.40
N GLN A 70 -1.55 -28.57 -7.92
CA GLN A 70 -1.85 -29.24 -9.20
C GLN A 70 -1.17 -28.56 -10.39
N LEU A 71 -1.11 -27.22 -10.40
CA LEU A 71 -0.35 -26.45 -11.39
C LEU A 71 1.13 -26.80 -11.35
N LYS A 72 1.73 -26.84 -10.15
CA LYS A 72 3.14 -27.18 -9.95
C LYS A 72 3.46 -28.63 -10.36
N GLU A 73 2.56 -29.55 -10.05
CA GLU A 73 2.69 -30.99 -10.36
C GLU A 73 2.25 -31.34 -11.79
N LYS A 74 1.73 -30.36 -12.54
CA LYS A 74 1.17 -30.51 -13.90
C LYS A 74 0.03 -31.53 -13.97
N ASP A 75 -0.74 -31.70 -12.89
CA ASP A 75 -1.94 -32.55 -12.84
C ASP A 75 -3.11 -31.87 -13.56
N GLN A 76 -3.23 -32.12 -14.87
CA GLN A 76 -4.25 -31.50 -15.71
C GLN A 76 -5.68 -31.95 -15.35
N ALA A 77 -5.85 -33.20 -14.96
CA ALA A 77 -7.18 -33.74 -14.64
C ALA A 77 -7.69 -33.17 -13.32
N GLY A 78 -6.85 -33.17 -12.28
CA GLY A 78 -7.19 -32.56 -11.00
C GLY A 78 -7.36 -31.05 -11.10
N LEU A 79 -6.50 -30.35 -11.88
CA LEU A 79 -6.63 -28.91 -12.09
C LEU A 79 -7.96 -28.56 -12.76
N LYS A 80 -8.40 -29.33 -13.76
CA LYS A 80 -9.71 -29.12 -14.40
C LYS A 80 -10.85 -29.25 -13.40
N GLU A 81 -10.84 -30.30 -12.56
CA GLU A 81 -11.85 -30.49 -11.53
C GLU A 81 -11.88 -29.32 -10.52
N THR A 82 -10.71 -28.88 -10.07
CA THR A 82 -10.58 -27.72 -9.17
C THR A 82 -11.08 -26.44 -9.83
N LEU A 83 -10.75 -26.19 -11.09
CA LEU A 83 -11.24 -25.03 -11.83
C LEU A 83 -12.77 -25.03 -11.94
N ASP A 84 -13.37 -26.14 -12.36
CA ASP A 84 -14.83 -26.27 -12.49
C ASP A 84 -15.52 -25.96 -11.14
N GLN A 85 -14.98 -26.49 -10.02
CA GLN A 85 -15.49 -26.20 -8.67
C GLN A 85 -15.34 -24.73 -8.28
N THR A 86 -14.18 -24.12 -8.52
CA THR A 86 -13.97 -22.69 -8.18
C THR A 86 -14.89 -21.77 -8.98
N ILE A 87 -15.14 -22.07 -10.26
CA ILE A 87 -16.05 -21.31 -11.13
C ILE A 87 -17.50 -21.45 -10.67
N GLU A 88 -17.94 -22.65 -10.28
CA GLU A 88 -19.28 -22.84 -9.74
C GLU A 88 -19.44 -22.09 -8.40
N LEU A 89 -18.48 -22.24 -7.50
CA LEU A 89 -18.54 -21.63 -6.17
C LEU A 89 -18.38 -20.11 -6.21
N SER A 90 -17.69 -19.55 -7.20
CA SER A 90 -17.52 -18.10 -7.33
C SER A 90 -18.86 -17.38 -7.54
N GLN A 91 -19.84 -18.05 -8.14
CA GLN A 91 -21.20 -17.53 -8.29
C GLN A 91 -21.93 -17.38 -6.95
N LYS A 92 -21.44 -18.04 -5.89
CA LYS A 92 -22.00 -18.02 -4.53
C LYS A 92 -21.27 -17.02 -3.62
N ILE A 93 -20.32 -16.23 -4.15
CA ILE A 93 -19.65 -15.16 -3.40
C ILE A 93 -20.66 -14.02 -3.16
N PRO A 94 -20.92 -13.62 -1.90
CA PRO A 94 -21.88 -12.55 -1.62
C PRO A 94 -21.43 -11.20 -2.18
N ASP A 95 -22.36 -10.45 -2.80
CA ASP A 95 -22.11 -9.10 -3.33
C ASP A 95 -21.62 -8.12 -2.25
N TYR A 96 -22.08 -8.30 -1.00
CA TYR A 96 -21.70 -7.51 0.17
C TYR A 96 -21.06 -8.39 1.26
N GLY A 97 -20.15 -9.29 0.91
CA GLY A 97 -19.54 -10.24 1.85
C GLY A 97 -18.44 -9.67 2.76
N GLY A 98 -18.17 -8.35 2.68
CA GLY A 98 -17.21 -7.68 3.56
C GLY A 98 -15.78 -8.20 3.37
N ARG A 99 -15.08 -8.42 4.48
CA ARG A 99 -13.64 -8.74 4.46
C ARG A 99 -13.33 -10.09 3.82
N ASP A 100 -14.08 -11.14 4.12
CA ASP A 100 -13.79 -12.48 3.59
C ASP A 100 -13.91 -12.55 2.06
N THR A 101 -14.81 -11.76 1.47
CA THR A 101 -14.86 -11.61 0.01
C THR A 101 -13.60 -10.95 -0.53
N LEU A 102 -13.14 -9.85 0.08
CA LEU A 102 -11.93 -9.15 -0.36
C LEU A 102 -10.67 -10.02 -0.19
N ASP A 103 -10.61 -10.81 0.89
CA ASP A 103 -9.53 -11.76 1.18
C ASP A 103 -9.48 -12.90 0.14
N LEU A 104 -10.62 -13.23 -0.48
CA LEU A 104 -10.70 -14.26 -1.50
C LEU A 104 -10.31 -13.78 -2.91
N ILE A 105 -10.84 -12.63 -3.33
CA ILE A 105 -10.87 -12.27 -4.77
C ILE A 105 -9.49 -12.15 -5.40
N SER A 106 -8.51 -11.58 -4.70
CA SER A 106 -7.16 -11.40 -5.25
C SER A 106 -6.45 -12.75 -5.45
N ARG A 107 -6.66 -13.69 -4.51
CA ARG A 107 -6.11 -15.07 -4.55
C ARG A 107 -6.76 -15.89 -5.65
N LEU A 108 -8.09 -15.83 -5.75
CA LEU A 108 -8.84 -16.54 -6.79
C LEU A 108 -8.49 -16.01 -8.18
N ALA A 109 -8.42 -14.69 -8.35
CA ALA A 109 -8.01 -14.07 -9.61
C ALA A 109 -6.58 -14.51 -10.02
N ALA A 110 -5.63 -14.49 -9.08
CA ALA A 110 -4.27 -14.95 -9.35
C ALA A 110 -4.22 -16.42 -9.78
N PHE A 111 -4.94 -17.30 -9.06
CA PHE A 111 -5.03 -18.71 -9.43
C PHE A 111 -5.64 -18.91 -10.83
N TRP A 112 -6.74 -18.22 -11.13
CA TRP A 112 -7.37 -18.30 -12.45
C TRP A 112 -6.48 -17.79 -13.57
N ILE A 113 -5.74 -16.70 -13.37
CA ILE A 113 -4.77 -16.19 -14.36
C ILE A 113 -3.68 -17.24 -14.63
N ALA A 114 -3.08 -17.79 -13.57
CA ALA A 114 -2.06 -18.83 -13.70
C ALA A 114 -2.59 -20.10 -14.41
N ALA A 115 -3.88 -20.39 -14.26
CA ALA A 115 -4.57 -21.49 -14.92
C ALA A 115 -5.15 -21.14 -16.31
N GLY A 116 -4.84 -19.97 -16.87
CA GLY A 116 -5.26 -19.55 -18.22
C GLY A 116 -6.72 -19.10 -18.32
N LYS A 117 -7.31 -18.61 -17.22
CA LYS A 117 -8.68 -18.08 -17.12
C LYS A 117 -8.71 -16.58 -16.82
N GLU A 118 -7.95 -15.81 -17.60
CA GLU A 118 -7.76 -14.37 -17.41
C GLU A 118 -9.05 -13.54 -17.53
N ASP A 119 -9.96 -13.90 -18.43
CA ASP A 119 -11.27 -13.23 -18.56
C ASP A 119 -12.10 -13.35 -17.28
N LEU A 120 -12.14 -14.54 -16.67
CA LEU A 120 -12.86 -14.77 -15.41
C LEU A 120 -12.25 -13.98 -14.25
N ALA A 121 -10.93 -13.90 -14.20
CA ALA A 121 -10.23 -13.10 -13.19
C ALA A 121 -10.54 -11.60 -13.34
N THR A 122 -10.57 -11.11 -14.58
CA THR A 122 -10.93 -9.72 -14.90
C THR A 122 -12.34 -9.39 -14.45
N ASP A 123 -13.32 -10.26 -14.77
CA ASP A 123 -14.71 -10.06 -14.37
C ASP A 123 -14.91 -10.13 -12.85
N LEU A 124 -14.20 -11.04 -12.18
CA LEU A 124 -14.22 -11.16 -10.72
C LEU A 124 -13.72 -9.88 -10.04
N ILE A 125 -12.54 -9.39 -10.45
CA ILE A 125 -11.95 -8.18 -9.85
C ILE A 125 -12.84 -6.97 -10.14
N ARG A 126 -13.32 -6.80 -11.38
CA ARG A 126 -14.24 -5.70 -11.71
C ARG A 126 -15.51 -5.71 -10.85
N LYS A 127 -16.04 -6.89 -10.51
CA LYS A 127 -17.24 -7.02 -9.69
C LYS A 127 -17.02 -6.62 -8.22
N TYR A 128 -15.86 -6.97 -7.64
CA TYR A 128 -15.66 -6.88 -6.18
C TYR A 128 -14.55 -5.92 -5.72
N GLN A 129 -13.81 -5.31 -6.65
CA GLN A 129 -12.77 -4.34 -6.34
C GLN A 129 -13.31 -3.18 -5.49
N ALA A 130 -12.50 -2.72 -4.54
CA ALA A 130 -12.82 -1.59 -3.70
C ALA A 130 -11.57 -0.79 -3.32
N GLU A 131 -11.72 0.52 -3.12
CA GLU A 131 -10.60 1.42 -2.80
C GLU A 131 -10.48 1.73 -1.28
N SER A 132 -11.25 1.02 -0.44
CA SER A 132 -11.37 1.34 0.99
C SER A 132 -10.17 0.88 1.83
N ASN A 133 -10.01 1.39 3.05
CA ASN A 133 -9.02 0.88 4.01
C ASN A 133 -9.15 -0.63 4.30
N LEU A 134 -10.36 -1.19 4.14
CA LEU A 134 -10.57 -2.63 4.27
C LEU A 134 -9.96 -3.40 3.09
N ALA A 135 -10.09 -2.86 1.88
CA ALA A 135 -9.45 -3.40 0.69
C ALA A 135 -7.92 -3.33 0.76
N GLN A 136 -7.35 -2.22 1.25
CA GLN A 136 -5.90 -2.12 1.50
C GLN A 136 -5.44 -3.22 2.48
N LEU A 137 -6.09 -3.30 3.66
CA LEU A 137 -5.72 -4.28 4.68
C LEU A 137 -5.80 -5.72 4.15
N SER A 138 -6.89 -6.03 3.43
CA SER A 138 -7.10 -7.33 2.83
C SER A 138 -6.00 -7.66 1.80
N ALA A 139 -5.69 -6.72 0.90
CA ALA A 139 -4.62 -6.88 -0.09
C ALA A 139 -3.27 -7.19 0.57
N TYR A 140 -2.87 -6.41 1.58
CA TYR A 140 -1.61 -6.64 2.32
C TYR A 140 -1.57 -8.01 2.99
N LEU A 141 -2.67 -8.43 3.64
CA LEU A 141 -2.76 -9.73 4.29
C LEU A 141 -2.64 -10.88 3.30
N GLN A 142 -3.32 -10.80 2.15
CA GLN A 142 -3.23 -11.85 1.14
C GLN A 142 -1.83 -11.93 0.52
N ILE A 143 -1.18 -10.79 0.24
CA ILE A 143 0.20 -10.77 -0.25
C ILE A 143 1.13 -11.46 0.76
N ALA A 144 1.05 -11.09 2.03
CA ALA A 144 1.90 -11.64 3.08
C ALA A 144 1.67 -13.15 3.30
N GLN A 145 0.41 -13.58 3.29
CA GLN A 145 0.04 -14.99 3.44
C GLN A 145 0.56 -15.82 2.27
N GLU A 146 0.33 -15.39 1.02
CA GLU A 146 0.74 -16.11 -0.18
C GLU A 146 2.26 -16.14 -0.35
N ALA A 147 2.95 -15.06 0.02
CA ALA A 147 4.41 -15.01 0.01
C ALA A 147 5.07 -15.78 1.17
N ASN A 148 4.27 -16.22 2.16
CA ASN A 148 4.74 -16.61 3.48
C ASN A 148 5.80 -15.64 4.03
N HIS A 149 5.61 -14.35 3.75
CA HIS A 149 6.53 -13.28 4.14
C HIS A 149 5.74 -12.20 4.86
N HIS A 150 5.77 -12.25 6.19
CA HIS A 150 4.93 -11.43 7.05
C HIS A 150 5.65 -10.16 7.52
N ASP A 151 6.47 -9.57 6.65
CA ASP A 151 7.12 -8.28 6.90
C ASP A 151 6.21 -7.11 6.50
N PHE A 152 5.18 -6.87 7.33
CA PHE A 152 4.28 -5.73 7.16
C PHE A 152 4.98 -4.39 7.39
N GLU A 153 6.16 -4.37 8.02
CA GLU A 153 6.93 -3.15 8.20
C GLU A 153 7.37 -2.60 6.84
N SER A 154 7.90 -3.48 5.98
CA SER A 154 8.29 -3.11 4.61
C SER A 154 7.10 -3.01 3.65
N LEU A 155 6.09 -3.86 3.80
CA LEU A 155 4.95 -3.95 2.87
C LEU A 155 3.92 -2.80 3.01
N ILE A 156 3.64 -2.33 4.24
CA ILE A 156 2.58 -1.34 4.49
C ILE A 156 3.13 0.09 4.51
N ASP A 157 2.63 0.93 3.61
CA ASP A 157 2.80 2.39 3.66
C ASP A 157 1.49 3.05 4.16
N LEU A 158 1.45 3.52 5.40
CA LEU A 158 0.26 4.14 5.99
C LEU A 158 -0.07 5.51 5.41
N HIS A 159 0.87 6.13 4.68
CA HIS A 159 0.70 7.43 4.03
C HIS A 159 0.33 7.29 2.55
N ARG A 160 0.22 6.07 2.04
CA ARG A 160 -0.09 5.79 0.64
C ARG A 160 -1.09 4.65 0.51
N MET A 161 -2.17 4.91 -0.21
CA MET A 161 -3.15 3.90 -0.57
C MET A 161 -3.03 3.55 -2.06
N TRP A 162 -3.27 2.28 -2.40
CA TRP A 162 -3.49 1.87 -3.79
C TRP A 162 -4.91 2.23 -4.22
N ALA A 163 -5.10 2.84 -5.39
CA ALA A 163 -6.46 3.05 -5.91
C ALA A 163 -7.11 1.71 -6.32
N SER A 164 -6.32 0.76 -6.83
CA SER A 164 -6.74 -0.61 -7.15
C SER A 164 -6.04 -1.71 -6.30
N PRO A 165 -6.32 -1.87 -5.00
CA PRO A 165 -5.57 -2.77 -4.10
C PRO A 165 -5.58 -4.24 -4.54
N GLN A 166 -6.72 -4.75 -4.99
CA GLN A 166 -6.82 -6.15 -5.40
C GLN A 166 -6.08 -6.42 -6.70
N TRP A 167 -6.06 -5.45 -7.63
CA TRP A 167 -5.28 -5.56 -8.86
C TRP A 167 -3.78 -5.70 -8.55
N VAL A 168 -3.29 -4.89 -7.61
CA VAL A 168 -1.92 -4.94 -7.11
C VAL A 168 -1.65 -6.26 -6.38
N ALA A 169 -2.52 -6.70 -5.48
CA ALA A 169 -2.36 -7.96 -4.76
C ALA A 169 -2.30 -9.16 -5.72
N THR A 170 -3.21 -9.25 -6.69
CA THR A 170 -3.17 -10.31 -7.73
C THR A 170 -1.85 -10.32 -8.48
N THR A 171 -1.31 -9.14 -8.83
CA THR A 171 0.01 -9.02 -9.47
C THR A 171 1.11 -9.64 -8.60
N MET A 172 1.18 -9.26 -7.32
CA MET A 172 2.22 -9.72 -6.41
C MET A 172 2.08 -11.22 -6.08
N ILE A 173 0.85 -11.72 -5.92
CA ILE A 173 0.58 -13.14 -5.69
C ILE A 173 1.06 -13.99 -6.88
N LEU A 174 0.80 -13.55 -8.12
CA LEU A 174 1.30 -14.24 -9.32
C LEU A 174 2.83 -14.29 -9.36
N VAL A 175 3.52 -13.20 -9.02
CA VAL A 175 4.99 -13.17 -8.95
C VAL A 175 5.51 -14.15 -7.89
N THR A 176 4.88 -14.17 -6.73
CA THR A 176 5.20 -15.08 -5.62
C THR A 176 5.06 -16.55 -6.02
N HIS A 177 4.01 -16.91 -6.75
CA HIS A 177 3.77 -18.29 -7.20
C HIS A 177 4.57 -18.71 -8.44
N GLY A 178 5.51 -17.87 -8.91
CA GLY A 178 6.38 -18.20 -10.03
C GLY A 178 5.76 -17.95 -11.41
N TYR A 179 4.78 -17.05 -11.51
CA TYR A 179 4.15 -16.63 -12.77
C TYR A 179 4.44 -15.14 -13.09
N PRO A 180 5.72 -14.69 -13.12
CA PRO A 180 6.04 -13.28 -13.30
C PRO A 180 5.60 -12.73 -14.66
N GLU A 181 5.60 -13.53 -15.73
CA GLU A 181 5.16 -13.06 -17.05
C GLU A 181 3.64 -12.79 -17.08
N ALA A 182 2.85 -13.71 -16.53
CA ALA A 182 1.41 -13.54 -16.40
C ALA A 182 1.07 -12.35 -15.47
N ALA A 183 1.83 -12.19 -14.39
CA ALA A 183 1.72 -11.04 -13.49
C ALA A 183 1.94 -9.71 -14.22
N LEU A 184 2.96 -9.62 -15.07
CA LEU A 184 3.25 -8.39 -15.81
C LEU A 184 2.17 -8.08 -16.85
N ASN A 185 1.66 -9.10 -17.54
CA ASN A 185 0.56 -8.92 -18.50
C ASN A 185 -0.73 -8.45 -17.79
N TRP A 186 -1.08 -9.08 -16.68
CA TRP A 186 -2.19 -8.64 -15.82
C TRP A 186 -2.00 -7.21 -15.33
N ALA A 187 -0.82 -6.87 -14.78
CA ALA A 187 -0.52 -5.52 -14.31
C ALA A 187 -0.69 -4.49 -15.43
N ALA A 188 -0.29 -4.83 -16.66
CA ALA A 188 -0.41 -3.97 -17.83
C ALA A 188 -1.86 -3.77 -18.34
N MET A 189 -2.80 -4.64 -17.95
CA MET A 189 -4.20 -4.56 -18.36
C MET A 189 -5.04 -3.54 -17.58
N ALA A 190 -4.51 -2.97 -16.49
CA ALA A 190 -5.21 -1.93 -15.75
C ALA A 190 -5.56 -0.73 -16.66
N SER A 191 -6.85 -0.34 -16.66
CA SER A 191 -7.36 0.70 -17.55
C SER A 191 -6.80 2.08 -17.22
N ASP A 192 -6.68 2.40 -15.93
CA ASP A 192 -6.10 3.65 -15.46
C ASP A 192 -4.56 3.63 -15.51
N SER A 193 -3.97 4.74 -15.93
CA SER A 193 -2.51 4.90 -16.07
C SER A 193 -1.77 4.77 -14.74
N ALA A 194 -2.33 5.34 -13.67
CA ALA A 194 -1.70 5.35 -12.36
C ALA A 194 -1.77 3.95 -11.73
N ASP A 195 -2.91 3.26 -11.86
CA ASP A 195 -3.07 1.88 -11.41
C ASP A 195 -2.14 0.92 -12.15
N ARG A 196 -2.02 1.06 -13.47
CA ARG A 196 -1.08 0.28 -14.28
C ARG A 196 0.35 0.52 -13.85
N THR A 197 0.73 1.79 -13.67
CA THR A 197 2.07 2.17 -13.19
C THR A 197 2.33 1.56 -11.80
N GLU A 198 1.35 1.58 -10.91
CA GLU A 198 1.51 1.00 -9.57
C GLU A 198 1.69 -0.51 -9.62
N ALA A 199 0.82 -1.24 -10.32
CA ALA A 199 0.90 -2.69 -10.42
C ALA A 199 2.21 -3.16 -11.07
N VAL A 200 2.62 -2.52 -12.18
CA VAL A 200 3.89 -2.83 -12.86
C VAL A 200 5.10 -2.46 -11.99
N THR A 201 4.99 -1.41 -11.17
CA THR A 201 6.05 -1.08 -10.20
C THR A 201 6.16 -2.16 -9.14
N GLN A 202 5.04 -2.62 -8.56
CA GLN A 202 5.06 -3.67 -7.55
C GLN A 202 5.60 -4.99 -8.11
N TRP A 203 5.26 -5.33 -9.35
CA TRP A 203 5.89 -6.42 -10.09
C TRP A 203 7.42 -6.28 -10.12
N SER A 204 7.92 -5.10 -10.51
CA SER A 204 9.36 -4.83 -10.63
C SER A 204 10.08 -4.92 -9.28
N LEU A 205 9.48 -4.38 -8.22
CA LEU A 205 10.01 -4.46 -6.86
C LEU A 205 10.12 -5.92 -6.39
N SER A 206 9.04 -6.70 -6.56
CA SER A 206 9.05 -8.12 -6.19
C SER A 206 10.11 -8.93 -6.97
N ARG A 207 10.36 -8.60 -8.25
CA ARG A 207 11.43 -9.24 -9.04
C ARG A 207 12.82 -8.94 -8.49
N LEU A 208 13.08 -7.70 -8.07
CA LEU A 208 14.37 -7.30 -7.49
C LEU A 208 14.58 -7.92 -6.11
N GLU A 209 13.56 -7.91 -5.25
CA GLU A 209 13.62 -8.57 -3.94
C GLU A 209 13.91 -10.07 -4.08
N GLN A 210 13.22 -10.76 -5.00
CA GLN A 210 13.47 -12.18 -5.29
C GLN A 210 14.92 -12.41 -5.77
N ALA A 211 15.43 -11.57 -6.68
CA ALA A 211 16.80 -11.68 -7.17
C ALA A 211 17.82 -11.52 -6.03
N VAL A 212 17.66 -10.52 -5.16
CA VAL A 212 18.53 -10.32 -3.99
C VAL A 212 18.45 -11.49 -3.03
N LYS A 213 17.24 -11.99 -2.71
CA LYS A 213 17.03 -13.17 -1.85
C LYS A 213 17.71 -14.42 -2.43
N GLN A 214 17.73 -14.56 -3.75
CA GLN A 214 18.38 -15.65 -4.49
C GLN A 214 19.87 -15.40 -4.79
N GLN A 215 20.47 -14.34 -4.26
CA GLN A 215 21.87 -13.95 -4.51
C GLN A 215 22.20 -13.73 -6.00
N GLN A 216 21.19 -13.34 -6.78
CA GLN A 216 21.33 -12.93 -8.17
C GLN A 216 21.58 -11.42 -8.25
N LYS A 217 22.27 -10.99 -9.32
CA LYS A 217 22.55 -9.56 -9.54
C LYS A 217 21.25 -8.82 -9.89
N PRO A 218 20.83 -7.81 -9.09
CA PRO A 218 19.59 -7.10 -9.32
C PRO A 218 19.80 -5.92 -10.28
N ASP A 219 19.98 -6.19 -11.58
CA ASP A 219 20.21 -5.16 -12.59
C ASP A 219 18.99 -4.84 -13.46
N LEU A 220 19.13 -3.83 -14.33
CA LEU A 220 18.06 -3.32 -15.20
C LEU A 220 17.44 -4.40 -16.10
N SER A 221 18.17 -5.47 -16.44
CA SER A 221 17.65 -6.52 -17.32
C SER A 221 16.44 -7.25 -16.72
N LEU A 222 16.35 -7.33 -15.39
CA LEU A 222 15.25 -7.98 -14.69
C LEU A 222 13.92 -7.25 -14.84
N VAL A 223 13.97 -5.92 -15.01
CA VAL A 223 12.79 -5.06 -15.11
C VAL A 223 12.55 -4.52 -16.51
N GLN A 224 13.47 -4.75 -17.45
CA GLN A 224 13.35 -4.31 -18.84
C GLN A 224 12.03 -4.67 -19.52
N PRO A 225 11.42 -5.88 -19.30
CA PRO A 225 10.11 -6.19 -19.88
C PRO A 225 8.99 -5.23 -19.43
N ALA A 226 9.09 -4.67 -18.22
CA ALA A 226 8.12 -3.71 -17.70
C ALA A 226 8.21 -2.35 -18.41
N GLU A 227 9.40 -1.97 -18.91
CA GLU A 227 9.57 -0.69 -19.61
C GLU A 227 8.69 -0.58 -20.87
N GLN A 228 8.31 -1.72 -21.47
CA GLN A 228 7.45 -1.78 -22.66
C GLN A 228 5.96 -1.59 -22.34
N LYS A 229 5.57 -1.60 -21.05
CA LYS A 229 4.17 -1.59 -20.62
C LYS A 229 3.69 -0.23 -20.10
N LEU A 230 4.61 0.70 -19.84
CA LEU A 230 4.31 2.02 -19.28
C LEU A 230 4.77 3.17 -20.19
N SER A 231 4.26 4.37 -19.90
CA SER A 231 4.77 5.61 -20.49
C SER A 231 6.18 5.94 -19.97
N PRO A 232 6.95 6.84 -20.61
CA PRO A 232 8.25 7.28 -20.11
C PRO A 232 8.20 7.79 -18.66
N THR A 233 7.17 8.57 -18.31
CA THR A 233 6.94 9.05 -16.94
C THR A 233 6.67 7.88 -15.97
N GLY A 234 5.83 6.92 -16.36
CA GLY A 234 5.58 5.71 -15.55
C GLY A 234 6.83 4.86 -15.35
N ASN A 235 7.63 4.68 -16.40
CA ASN A 235 8.92 3.97 -16.34
C ASN A 235 9.91 4.66 -15.42
N ALA A 236 10.04 5.99 -15.50
CA ALA A 236 10.91 6.74 -14.60
C ALA A 236 10.47 6.61 -13.14
N MET A 237 9.15 6.66 -12.87
CA MET A 237 8.63 6.45 -11.51
C MET A 237 8.92 5.05 -10.98
N MET A 238 8.69 4.02 -11.80
CA MET A 238 8.98 2.61 -11.48
C MET A 238 10.47 2.44 -11.15
N LEU A 239 11.36 2.90 -12.04
CA LEU A 239 12.81 2.77 -11.90
C LEU A 239 13.34 3.53 -10.68
N ALA A 240 12.83 4.75 -10.42
CA ALA A 240 13.20 5.49 -9.23
C ALA A 240 12.80 4.74 -7.95
N ARG A 241 11.61 4.12 -7.90
CA ARG A 241 11.21 3.28 -6.76
C ARG A 241 12.05 2.02 -6.64
N CYS A 242 12.40 1.39 -7.75
CA CYS A 242 13.34 0.26 -7.77
C CYS A 242 14.71 0.66 -7.20
N ALA A 243 15.22 1.85 -7.53
CA ALA A 243 16.47 2.34 -6.96
C ALA A 243 16.40 2.48 -5.43
N ARG A 244 15.31 3.05 -4.92
CA ARG A 244 15.08 3.19 -3.47
C ARG A 244 15.07 1.83 -2.77
N GLU A 245 14.37 0.87 -3.36
CA GLU A 245 14.34 -0.50 -2.83
C GLU A 245 15.73 -1.14 -2.83
N LEU A 246 16.50 -0.95 -3.90
CA LEU A 246 17.88 -1.41 -3.96
C LEU A 246 18.77 -0.75 -2.90
N VAL A 247 18.56 0.53 -2.57
CA VAL A 247 19.26 1.16 -1.43
C VAL A 247 18.89 0.46 -0.11
N ASN A 248 17.61 0.18 0.12
CA ASN A 248 17.15 -0.54 1.32
C ASN A 248 17.73 -1.97 1.41
N LEU A 249 17.88 -2.63 0.27
CA LEU A 249 18.50 -3.95 0.14
C LEU A 249 20.05 -3.91 0.14
N ASN A 250 20.66 -2.76 0.44
CA ASN A 250 22.10 -2.52 0.46
C ASN A 250 22.82 -2.74 -0.90
N GLN A 251 22.13 -2.51 -2.01
CA GLN A 251 22.62 -2.63 -3.40
C GLN A 251 22.82 -1.25 -4.04
N LYS A 252 23.65 -0.39 -3.43
CA LYS A 252 23.77 1.03 -3.82
C LYS A 252 24.31 1.23 -5.25
N GLU A 253 25.25 0.40 -5.69
CA GLU A 253 25.81 0.47 -7.04
C GLU A 253 24.74 0.15 -8.10
N ALA A 254 23.90 -0.85 -7.83
CA ALA A 254 22.77 -1.18 -8.70
C ALA A 254 21.73 -0.06 -8.68
N ALA A 255 21.40 0.48 -7.49
CA ALA A 255 20.47 1.58 -7.34
C ALA A 255 20.85 2.80 -8.19
N GLN A 256 22.15 3.13 -8.28
CA GLN A 256 22.62 4.24 -9.11
C GLN A 256 22.25 4.08 -10.59
N ALA A 257 22.44 2.88 -11.16
CA ALA A 257 22.09 2.61 -12.55
C ALA A 257 20.59 2.79 -12.83
N PHE A 258 19.74 2.44 -11.86
CA PHE A 258 18.29 2.64 -11.96
C PHE A 258 17.91 4.12 -11.93
N VAL A 259 18.52 4.92 -11.05
CA VAL A 259 18.28 6.38 -11.02
C VAL A 259 18.73 7.04 -12.31
N ASP A 260 19.93 6.70 -12.82
CA ASP A 260 20.45 7.27 -14.07
C ASP A 260 19.51 6.97 -15.24
N ARG A 261 18.98 5.74 -15.30
CA ARG A 261 17.99 5.35 -16.31
C ARG A 261 16.68 6.13 -16.13
N ALA A 262 16.16 6.25 -14.90
CA ALA A 262 14.94 7.00 -14.61
C ALA A 262 15.05 8.47 -15.06
N VAL A 263 16.17 9.13 -14.72
CA VAL A 263 16.48 10.50 -15.14
C VAL A 263 16.54 10.61 -16.66
N SER A 264 17.20 9.66 -17.34
CA SER A 264 17.35 9.69 -18.80
C SER A 264 16.01 9.66 -19.55
N LEU A 265 14.97 9.05 -18.96
CA LEU A 265 13.64 8.92 -19.58
C LEU A 265 12.80 10.19 -19.52
N ILE A 266 13.11 11.09 -18.58
CA ILE A 266 12.34 12.34 -18.38
C ILE A 266 13.18 13.60 -18.62
N LYS A 267 14.45 13.47 -18.98
CA LYS A 267 15.36 14.61 -19.20
C LYS A 267 14.84 15.63 -20.22
N ASP A 268 14.13 15.15 -21.24
CA ASP A 268 13.60 15.97 -22.35
C ASP A 268 12.15 16.42 -22.08
N GLN A 269 11.54 15.99 -20.96
CA GLN A 269 10.19 16.39 -20.58
C GLN A 269 10.23 17.79 -19.96
N PRO A 270 9.53 18.79 -20.53
CA PRO A 270 9.53 20.13 -19.97
C PRO A 270 8.89 20.13 -18.57
N VAL A 271 9.50 20.86 -17.64
CA VAL A 271 8.91 21.09 -16.32
C VAL A 271 7.70 22.01 -16.49
N PRO A 272 6.49 21.61 -16.05
CA PRO A 272 5.30 22.43 -16.19
C PRO A 272 5.42 23.77 -15.47
N THR A 273 4.93 24.83 -16.10
CA THR A 273 4.89 26.16 -15.48
C THR A 273 3.71 26.27 -14.50
N PRO A 274 3.89 26.85 -13.31
CA PRO A 274 2.79 27.14 -12.39
C PRO A 274 1.65 27.93 -13.02
N ILE A 275 0.40 27.64 -12.63
CA ILE A 275 -0.76 28.41 -13.12
C ILE A 275 -0.77 29.78 -12.45
N THR A 276 -0.90 30.83 -13.28
CA THR A 276 -1.02 32.22 -12.85
C THR A 276 -2.38 32.79 -13.23
N LEU A 277 -3.01 33.53 -12.32
CA LEU A 277 -4.21 34.31 -12.61
C LEU A 277 -3.82 35.68 -13.17
N GLY A 278 -4.29 35.96 -14.39
CA GLY A 278 -4.07 37.23 -15.05
C GLY A 278 -5.24 38.20 -14.91
N ASP A 279 -5.65 38.85 -15.99
CA ASP A 279 -6.73 39.86 -15.97
C ASP A 279 -8.15 39.26 -15.85
N LEU A 280 -9.18 40.12 -15.82
CA LEU A 280 -10.59 39.72 -15.71
C LEU A 280 -11.03 38.75 -16.83
N LYS A 281 -10.56 38.94 -18.07
CA LYS A 281 -10.90 38.07 -19.21
C LYS A 281 -10.21 36.72 -19.09
N GLU A 282 -8.92 36.74 -18.73
CA GLU A 282 -8.12 35.54 -18.57
C GLU A 282 -8.67 34.66 -17.45
N VAL A 283 -9.02 35.24 -16.31
CA VAL A 283 -9.65 34.48 -15.20
C VAL A 283 -11.00 33.90 -15.61
N ASN A 284 -11.87 34.71 -16.25
CA ASN A 284 -13.22 34.28 -16.62
C ASN A 284 -13.24 33.17 -17.68
N SER A 285 -12.24 33.14 -18.56
CA SER A 285 -12.12 32.16 -19.65
C SER A 285 -11.16 31.00 -19.33
N MET A 286 -10.51 31.01 -18.16
CA MET A 286 -9.51 30.03 -17.77
C MET A 286 -10.07 28.61 -17.75
N ARG A 287 -9.38 27.72 -18.45
CA ARG A 287 -9.58 26.27 -18.37
C ARG A 287 -8.39 25.65 -17.67
N LEU A 288 -8.64 24.95 -16.58
CA LEU A 288 -7.59 24.23 -15.87
C LEU A 288 -7.10 23.04 -16.71
N PRO A 289 -5.81 22.72 -16.67
CA PRO A 289 -5.29 21.53 -17.33
C PRO A 289 -5.83 20.26 -16.65
N GLN A 290 -5.69 19.12 -17.33
CA GLN A 290 -5.96 17.83 -16.71
C GLN A 290 -4.94 17.58 -15.59
N ALA A 291 -5.43 17.32 -14.39
CA ALA A 291 -4.57 17.21 -13.21
C ALA A 291 -3.79 15.88 -13.15
N ALA A 292 -4.40 14.77 -13.59
CA ALA A 292 -3.81 13.43 -13.45
C ALA A 292 -2.40 13.27 -14.08
N PRO A 293 -2.12 13.72 -15.33
CA PRO A 293 -0.77 13.64 -15.88
C PRO A 293 0.26 14.48 -15.11
N LEU A 294 -0.14 15.66 -14.62
CA LEU A 294 0.72 16.55 -13.84
C LEU A 294 1.03 15.97 -12.47
N GLU A 295 0.04 15.32 -11.84
CA GLU A 295 0.23 14.61 -10.57
C GLU A 295 1.12 13.39 -10.71
N GLN A 296 0.96 12.61 -11.78
CA GLN A 296 1.83 11.49 -12.09
C GLN A 296 3.28 11.96 -12.30
N LEU A 297 3.48 13.07 -13.03
CA LEU A 297 4.79 13.69 -13.22
C LEU A 297 5.37 14.20 -11.89
N ALA A 298 4.57 14.86 -11.05
CA ALA A 298 4.99 15.30 -9.73
C ALA A 298 5.45 14.15 -8.84
N GLN A 299 4.70 13.05 -8.81
CA GLN A 299 5.07 11.85 -8.07
C GLN A 299 6.35 11.21 -8.63
N THR A 300 6.53 11.21 -9.96
CA THR A 300 7.74 10.73 -10.63
C THR A 300 8.96 11.52 -10.19
N TYR A 301 8.91 12.85 -10.28
CA TYR A 301 9.98 13.72 -9.81
C TYR A 301 10.26 13.56 -8.31
N LEU A 302 9.22 13.39 -7.49
CA LEU A 302 9.39 13.10 -6.07
C LEU A 302 10.13 11.78 -5.84
N GLN A 303 9.78 10.70 -6.55
CA GLN A 303 10.47 9.41 -6.36
C GLN A 303 11.94 9.50 -6.76
N ILE A 304 12.27 10.24 -7.83
CA ILE A 304 13.66 10.50 -8.22
C ILE A 304 14.36 11.33 -7.14
N ALA A 305 13.74 12.39 -6.63
CA ALA A 305 14.29 13.19 -5.55
C ALA A 305 14.60 12.35 -4.30
N CYS A 306 13.69 11.46 -3.90
CA CYS A 306 13.90 10.54 -2.80
C CYS A 306 15.07 9.57 -3.08
N ALA A 307 15.13 8.99 -4.29
CA ALA A 307 16.21 8.06 -4.66
C ALA A 307 17.59 8.74 -4.66
N GLU A 308 17.70 9.94 -5.26
CA GLU A 308 18.93 10.75 -5.24
C GLU A 308 19.33 11.11 -3.80
N SER A 309 18.36 11.47 -2.95
CA SER A 309 18.58 11.77 -1.54
C SER A 309 19.14 10.58 -0.76
N GLU A 310 18.57 9.38 -0.96
CA GLU A 310 18.99 8.12 -0.35
C GLU A 310 20.38 7.67 -0.83
N LEU A 311 20.77 8.05 -2.05
CA LEU A 311 22.12 7.88 -2.60
C LEU A 311 23.12 8.98 -2.18
N GLY A 312 22.67 10.00 -1.42
CA GLY A 312 23.50 11.09 -0.91
C GLY A 312 23.67 12.29 -1.86
N LYS A 313 22.97 12.31 -3.00
CA LYS A 313 23.00 13.36 -4.02
C LYS A 313 21.98 14.47 -3.73
N LYS A 314 22.25 15.26 -2.69
CA LYS A 314 21.29 16.24 -2.14
C LYS A 314 20.96 17.39 -3.10
N ALA A 315 21.92 17.85 -3.92
CA ALA A 315 21.68 18.95 -4.84
C ALA A 315 20.73 18.55 -5.98
N GLU A 316 20.95 17.37 -6.54
CA GLU A 316 20.11 16.74 -7.55
C GLU A 316 18.72 16.44 -6.99
N ALA A 317 18.65 15.89 -5.78
CA ALA A 317 17.40 15.65 -5.08
C ALA A 317 16.56 16.94 -4.91
N LEU A 318 17.20 18.05 -4.51
CA LEU A 318 16.52 19.33 -4.38
C LEU A 318 15.98 19.85 -5.72
N GLN A 319 16.71 19.68 -6.82
CA GLN A 319 16.25 20.10 -8.14
C GLN A 319 14.98 19.33 -8.56
N TYR A 320 14.97 18.01 -8.38
CA TYR A 320 13.79 17.20 -8.70
C TYR A 320 12.62 17.48 -7.74
N LEU A 321 12.89 17.75 -6.47
CA LEU A 321 11.84 18.17 -5.53
C LEU A 321 11.19 19.49 -5.97
N LYS A 322 11.96 20.46 -6.47
CA LYS A 322 11.42 21.70 -7.05
C LYS A 322 10.56 21.43 -8.28
N ASN A 323 10.99 20.55 -9.18
CA ASN A 323 10.21 20.15 -10.35
C ASN A 323 8.90 19.46 -9.96
N ALA A 324 8.92 18.64 -8.90
CA ALA A 324 7.73 18.01 -8.34
C ALA A 324 6.73 19.05 -7.81
N VAL A 325 7.21 20.04 -7.05
CA VAL A 325 6.39 21.16 -6.56
C VAL A 325 5.79 21.94 -7.74
N GLN A 326 6.59 22.33 -8.74
CA GLN A 326 6.11 23.06 -9.91
C GLN A 326 5.02 22.30 -10.68
N SER A 327 5.17 20.98 -10.80
CA SER A 327 4.17 20.12 -11.46
C SER A 327 2.82 20.15 -10.73
N ILE A 328 2.81 20.16 -9.39
CA ILE A 328 1.57 20.35 -8.62
C ILE A 328 1.04 21.79 -8.76
N GLN A 329 1.92 22.79 -8.75
CA GLN A 329 1.53 24.19 -8.93
C GLN A 329 0.95 24.48 -10.33
N ALA A 330 1.22 23.61 -11.31
CA ALA A 330 0.64 23.66 -12.65
C ALA A 330 -0.80 23.09 -12.73
N THR A 331 -1.33 22.47 -11.67
CA THR A 331 -2.70 21.90 -11.67
C THR A 331 -3.79 22.96 -11.45
N ALA A 332 -3.49 24.00 -10.65
CA ALA A 332 -4.44 25.03 -10.26
C ALA A 332 -3.72 26.30 -9.76
N PRO A 333 -4.36 27.49 -9.77
CA PRO A 333 -3.80 28.71 -9.18
C PRO A 333 -3.63 28.58 -7.66
N SER A 334 -2.82 29.46 -7.07
CA SER A 334 -2.68 29.52 -5.61
C SER A 334 -3.93 30.10 -4.95
N LEU A 335 -4.18 29.72 -3.71
CA LEU A 335 -5.27 30.30 -2.92
C LEU A 335 -5.08 31.79 -2.66
N ALA A 336 -3.83 32.25 -2.53
CA ALA A 336 -3.52 33.67 -2.36
C ALA A 336 -3.96 34.51 -3.57
N ALA A 337 -3.67 34.05 -4.80
CA ALA A 337 -4.10 34.72 -6.01
C ALA A 337 -5.62 34.72 -6.18
N VAL A 338 -6.28 33.58 -5.91
CA VAL A 338 -7.76 33.49 -5.98
C VAL A 338 -8.41 34.43 -4.95
N LYS A 339 -7.87 34.50 -3.74
CA LYS A 339 -8.38 35.39 -2.68
C LYS A 339 -8.26 36.87 -3.05
N GLU A 340 -7.14 37.27 -3.65
CA GLU A 340 -6.96 38.63 -4.15
C GLU A 340 -8.03 38.99 -5.20
N LYS A 341 -8.24 38.13 -6.20
CA LYS A 341 -9.28 38.34 -7.23
C LYS A 341 -10.69 38.36 -6.64
N SER A 342 -10.95 37.53 -5.63
CA SER A 342 -12.23 37.53 -4.92
C SER A 342 -12.47 38.83 -4.14
N ASN A 343 -11.43 39.36 -3.47
CA ASN A 343 -11.53 40.62 -2.75
C ASN A 343 -11.81 41.79 -3.71
N ALA A 344 -11.18 41.80 -4.89
CA ALA A 344 -11.41 42.82 -5.91
C ALA A 344 -12.88 42.92 -6.35
N THR A 345 -13.65 41.82 -6.31
CA THR A 345 -15.08 41.83 -6.67
C THR A 345 -15.97 42.64 -5.72
N THR A 346 -15.46 42.96 -4.53
CA THR A 346 -16.17 43.77 -3.53
C THR A 346 -15.90 45.27 -3.67
N ASN A 347 -14.98 45.66 -4.57
CA ASN A 347 -14.68 47.05 -4.83
C ASN A 347 -15.87 47.76 -5.49
N PHE A 348 -16.08 49.03 -5.13
CA PHE A 348 -17.22 49.81 -5.61
C PHE A 348 -17.24 49.98 -7.14
N ASN A 349 -16.06 49.97 -7.77
CA ASN A 349 -15.87 50.13 -9.22
C ASN A 349 -15.88 48.81 -10.00
N PHE A 350 -15.97 47.65 -9.34
CA PHE A 350 -15.88 46.34 -10.01
C PHE A 350 -16.95 46.15 -11.09
N ARG A 351 -18.16 46.71 -10.86
CA ARG A 351 -19.24 46.68 -11.84
C ARG A 351 -18.85 47.38 -13.15
N ASP A 352 -18.20 48.54 -13.04
CA ASP A 352 -17.75 49.33 -14.18
C ASP A 352 -16.56 48.64 -14.87
N GLU A 353 -15.64 48.06 -14.10
CA GLU A 353 -14.53 47.26 -14.65
C GLU A 353 -15.05 46.08 -15.49
N ILE A 354 -16.07 45.34 -15.01
CA ILE A 354 -16.70 44.25 -15.76
C ILE A 354 -17.40 44.78 -17.02
N LYS A 355 -18.13 45.90 -16.90
CA LYS A 355 -18.82 46.53 -18.02
C LYS A 355 -17.82 46.88 -19.14
N ASP A 356 -16.74 47.56 -18.79
CA ASP A 356 -15.75 48.06 -19.73
C ASP A 356 -14.92 46.91 -20.33
N THR A 357 -14.52 45.96 -19.48
CA THR A 357 -13.72 44.80 -19.91
C THR A 357 -14.46 43.96 -20.94
N PHE A 358 -15.73 43.66 -20.69
CA PHE A 358 -16.54 42.79 -21.55
C PHE A 358 -17.40 43.56 -22.57
N ASN A 359 -17.28 44.90 -22.63
CA ASN A 359 -18.05 45.79 -23.49
C ASN A 359 -19.56 45.50 -23.43
N LEU A 360 -20.15 45.63 -22.23
CA LEU A 360 -21.54 45.25 -21.94
C LEU A 360 -22.45 46.48 -21.81
N ASP A 361 -23.55 46.51 -22.57
CA ASP A 361 -24.39 47.71 -22.67
C ASP A 361 -25.65 47.70 -21.78
N THR A 362 -25.93 46.59 -21.10
CA THR A 362 -27.16 46.43 -20.30
C THR A 362 -26.87 45.91 -18.90
N SER A 363 -27.59 46.42 -17.89
CA SER A 363 -27.46 45.98 -16.49
C SER A 363 -27.60 44.48 -16.31
N ASP A 364 -28.48 43.82 -17.06
CA ASP A 364 -28.67 42.36 -16.99
C ASP A 364 -27.46 41.58 -17.47
N ARG A 365 -26.85 41.99 -18.60
CA ARG A 365 -25.62 41.37 -19.11
C ARG A 365 -24.46 41.56 -18.13
N ILE A 366 -24.34 42.75 -17.54
CA ILE A 366 -23.32 43.04 -16.51
C ILE A 366 -23.52 42.13 -15.28
N ASN A 367 -24.76 42.01 -14.77
CA ASN A 367 -25.07 41.15 -13.63
C ASN A 367 -24.76 39.66 -13.90
N ARG A 368 -25.06 39.18 -15.12
CA ARG A 368 -24.73 37.81 -15.54
C ARG A 368 -23.22 37.59 -15.60
N ALA A 369 -22.46 38.53 -16.17
CA ALA A 369 -21.00 38.45 -16.23
C ALA A 369 -20.37 38.43 -14.83
N ILE A 370 -20.83 39.27 -13.90
CA ILE A 370 -20.41 39.24 -12.49
C ILE A 370 -20.69 37.87 -11.87
N THR A 371 -21.89 37.31 -12.12
CA THR A 371 -22.30 36.02 -11.56
C THR A 371 -21.43 34.87 -12.07
N GLU A 372 -21.15 34.83 -13.37
CA GLU A 372 -20.26 33.82 -13.97
C GLU A 372 -18.82 33.98 -13.48
N TYR A 373 -18.30 35.21 -13.37
CA TYR A 373 -16.99 35.46 -12.82
C TYR A 373 -16.85 34.95 -11.37
N ASN A 374 -17.84 35.24 -10.52
CA ASN A 374 -17.87 34.75 -9.14
C ASN A 374 -18.04 33.23 -9.04
N LYS A 375 -18.72 32.60 -10.00
CA LYS A 375 -18.82 31.14 -10.10
C LYS A 375 -17.46 30.54 -10.49
N GLN A 376 -16.77 31.16 -11.45
CA GLN A 376 -15.43 30.77 -11.87
C GLN A 376 -14.43 30.89 -10.71
N LEU A 377 -14.43 31.99 -9.96
CA LEU A 377 -13.57 32.14 -8.79
C LEU A 377 -13.83 31.08 -7.71
N ARG A 378 -15.09 30.69 -7.48
CA ARG A 378 -15.42 29.59 -6.57
C ARG A 378 -14.88 28.25 -7.06
N SER A 379 -14.96 27.97 -8.36
CA SER A 379 -14.38 26.77 -8.96
C SER A 379 -12.85 26.76 -8.84
N LEU A 380 -12.19 27.88 -9.12
CA LEU A 380 -10.74 28.03 -9.00
C LEU A 380 -10.27 27.92 -7.54
N LYS A 381 -11.08 28.42 -6.59
CA LYS A 381 -10.81 28.25 -5.16
C LYS A 381 -10.80 26.77 -4.76
N ALA A 382 -11.83 26.01 -5.13
CA ALA A 382 -11.91 24.58 -4.84
C ALA A 382 -10.74 23.80 -5.46
N ALA A 383 -10.34 24.13 -6.70
CA ALA A 383 -9.17 23.55 -7.33
C ALA A 383 -7.85 23.94 -6.62
N GLY A 384 -7.74 25.18 -6.15
CA GLY A 384 -6.60 25.66 -5.36
C GLY A 384 -6.49 24.96 -3.99
N GLU A 385 -7.62 24.64 -3.35
CA GLU A 385 -7.66 23.86 -2.11
C GLU A 385 -7.12 22.44 -2.36
N GLN A 386 -7.58 21.77 -3.42
CA GLN A 386 -7.07 20.45 -3.83
C GLN A 386 -5.57 20.49 -4.17
N ARG A 387 -5.10 21.52 -4.89
CA ARG A 387 -3.66 21.72 -5.14
C ARG A 387 -2.89 21.82 -3.83
N SER A 388 -3.37 22.60 -2.87
CA SER A 388 -2.72 22.79 -1.57
C SER A 388 -2.60 21.48 -0.80
N GLU A 389 -3.67 20.68 -0.75
CA GLU A 389 -3.67 19.36 -0.12
C GLU A 389 -2.63 18.42 -0.75
N LYS A 390 -2.57 18.37 -2.09
CA LYS A 390 -1.61 17.54 -2.83
C LYS A 390 -0.17 18.01 -2.61
N LEU A 391 0.06 19.32 -2.56
CA LEU A 391 1.37 19.89 -2.30
C LEU A 391 1.85 19.55 -0.88
N VAL A 392 0.99 19.66 0.13
CA VAL A 392 1.31 19.25 1.50
C VAL A 392 1.64 17.77 1.59
N ALA A 393 0.83 16.90 0.96
CA ALA A 393 1.07 15.46 0.95
C ALA A 393 2.40 15.10 0.27
N LEU A 394 2.72 15.75 -0.86
CA LEU A 394 3.97 15.57 -1.59
C LEU A 394 5.20 15.96 -0.75
N LEU A 395 5.16 17.14 -0.11
CA LEU A 395 6.24 17.65 0.73
C LEU A 395 6.39 16.87 2.05
N ALA A 396 5.29 16.38 2.61
CA ALA A 396 5.30 15.49 3.77
C ALA A 396 6.04 14.18 3.45
N LYS A 397 5.78 13.59 2.28
CA LYS A 397 6.48 12.38 1.82
C LYS A 397 7.98 12.64 1.56
N ALA A 398 8.33 13.78 0.97
CA ALA A 398 9.73 14.18 0.81
C ALA A 398 10.44 14.32 2.17
N SER A 399 9.80 14.96 3.15
CA SER A 399 10.36 15.15 4.50
C SER A 399 10.70 13.84 5.17
N ARG A 400 9.77 12.87 5.13
CA ARG A 400 9.95 11.51 5.66
C ARG A 400 11.01 10.68 4.91
N SER A 401 11.40 11.12 3.71
CA SER A 401 12.44 10.47 2.88
C SER A 401 13.80 11.19 2.98
N GLY A 402 14.06 11.89 4.09
CA GLY A 402 15.36 12.51 4.35
C GLY A 402 15.60 13.85 3.64
N LEU A 403 14.55 14.53 3.19
CA LEU A 403 14.60 15.87 2.56
C LEU A 403 13.95 16.96 3.44
N ALA A 404 13.88 16.74 4.75
CA ALA A 404 13.18 17.63 5.68
C ALA A 404 13.70 19.09 5.67
N LEU A 405 15.02 19.28 5.55
CA LEU A 405 15.64 20.61 5.48
C LEU A 405 15.29 21.31 4.16
N GLU A 406 15.41 20.60 3.05
CA GLU A 406 15.07 21.08 1.71
C GLU A 406 13.59 21.48 1.63
N VAL A 407 12.70 20.66 2.19
CA VAL A 407 11.27 20.95 2.28
C VAL A 407 11.02 22.21 3.11
N TRP A 408 11.69 22.35 4.26
CA TRP A 408 11.52 23.56 5.08
C TRP A 408 11.93 24.84 4.34
N ASN A 409 13.02 24.79 3.58
CA ASN A 409 13.45 25.92 2.75
C ASN A 409 12.41 26.28 1.69
N LEU A 410 11.75 25.28 1.09
CA LEU A 410 10.64 25.51 0.15
C LEU A 410 9.41 26.10 0.85
N VAL A 411 9.10 25.67 2.08
CA VAL A 411 8.01 26.23 2.90
C VAL A 411 8.25 27.71 3.18
N GLN A 412 9.46 28.08 3.61
CA GLN A 412 9.85 29.48 3.84
C GLN A 412 9.73 30.31 2.56
N ALA A 413 10.32 29.83 1.46
CA ALA A 413 10.30 30.53 0.17
C ALA A 413 8.87 30.75 -0.36
N ALA A 414 7.98 29.76 -0.21
CA ALA A 414 6.59 29.88 -0.63
C ALA A 414 5.79 30.89 0.21
N SER A 415 6.00 30.92 1.52
CA SER A 415 5.29 31.83 2.42
C SER A 415 5.74 33.29 2.28
N GLN A 416 7.02 33.51 1.97
CA GLN A 416 7.61 34.84 1.77
C GLN A 416 7.53 35.34 0.32
N ASN A 417 6.92 34.57 -0.59
CA ASN A 417 6.85 34.95 -2.00
C ASN A 417 5.99 36.21 -2.21
N SER A 418 6.56 37.21 -2.88
CA SER A 418 5.85 38.44 -3.25
C SER A 418 4.87 38.24 -4.40
N ASN A 419 5.12 37.26 -5.28
CA ASN A 419 4.18 36.87 -6.33
C ASN A 419 3.08 35.98 -5.74
N LEU A 420 1.87 36.52 -5.66
CA LEU A 420 0.73 35.82 -5.08
C LEU A 420 0.40 34.50 -5.79
N ASN A 421 0.69 34.36 -7.08
CA ASN A 421 0.49 33.11 -7.83
C ASN A 421 1.37 31.95 -7.36
N LEU A 422 2.51 32.26 -6.74
CA LEU A 422 3.46 31.31 -6.18
C LEU A 422 3.45 31.28 -4.64
N LYS A 423 2.56 32.06 -4.02
CA LYS A 423 2.43 32.14 -2.58
C LYS A 423 1.51 31.03 -2.07
N ASP A 424 2.08 30.11 -1.31
CA ASP A 424 1.37 29.01 -0.66
C ASP A 424 1.52 29.13 0.87
N ALA A 425 0.40 29.05 1.61
CA ALA A 425 0.34 29.19 3.07
C ALA A 425 0.78 27.90 3.81
N LEU A 426 1.90 27.31 3.39
CA LEU A 426 2.34 25.99 3.86
C LEU A 426 2.68 25.96 5.36
N GLN A 427 3.08 27.10 5.94
CA GLN A 427 3.34 27.24 7.38
C GLN A 427 2.09 27.06 8.26
N GLU A 428 0.90 27.30 7.69
CA GLU A 428 -0.39 27.17 8.40
C GLU A 428 -0.96 25.73 8.34
N THR A 429 -0.30 24.84 7.60
CA THR A 429 -0.73 23.44 7.39
C THR A 429 -0.10 22.50 8.41
N THR A 430 -0.39 21.20 8.34
CA THR A 430 0.25 20.17 9.18
C THR A 430 1.74 19.95 8.85
N LEU A 431 2.22 20.48 7.72
CA LEU A 431 3.57 20.22 7.19
C LEU A 431 4.71 20.58 8.17
N PRO A 432 4.72 21.72 8.88
CA PRO A 432 5.77 22.01 9.86
C PRO A 432 5.88 20.94 10.95
N ALA A 433 4.76 20.40 11.43
CA ALA A 433 4.78 19.33 12.42
C ALA A 433 5.29 18.01 11.84
N VAL A 434 4.95 17.69 10.58
CA VAL A 434 5.51 16.53 9.88
C VAL A 434 7.03 16.66 9.69
N ILE A 435 7.52 17.85 9.34
CA ILE A 435 8.97 18.11 9.22
C ILE A 435 9.65 17.87 10.57
N LEU A 436 9.13 18.45 11.66
CA LEU A 436 9.65 18.27 13.02
C LEU A 436 9.67 16.80 13.46
N GLU A 437 8.63 16.04 13.10
CA GLU A 437 8.53 14.60 13.37
C GLU A 437 9.58 13.80 12.59
N SER A 438 9.73 14.08 11.29
CA SER A 438 10.66 13.36 10.41
C SER A 438 12.14 13.49 10.81
N VAL A 439 12.55 14.60 11.42
CA VAL A 439 13.95 14.80 11.87
C VAL A 439 14.22 14.27 13.27
N GLY A 440 13.19 13.91 14.04
CA GLY A 440 13.34 13.40 15.41
C GLY A 440 14.26 14.28 16.26
N SER A 441 15.14 13.71 17.09
CA SER A 441 16.15 14.45 17.87
C SER A 441 17.46 14.75 17.12
N GLN A 442 17.51 14.51 15.80
CA GLN A 442 18.76 14.50 15.04
C GLN A 442 19.16 15.89 14.49
N ASN A 443 18.24 16.85 14.45
CA ASN A 443 18.49 18.18 13.88
C ASN A 443 17.85 19.29 14.72
N GLU A 444 18.49 19.63 15.84
CA GLU A 444 18.02 20.69 16.75
C GLU A 444 18.07 22.09 16.13
N ASP A 445 18.98 22.33 15.18
CA ASP A 445 19.05 23.61 14.46
C ASP A 445 17.78 23.82 13.62
N LEU A 446 17.39 22.84 12.80
CA LEU A 446 16.17 22.92 12.00
C LEU A 446 14.92 23.09 12.88
N LYS A 447 14.84 22.40 14.03
CA LYS A 447 13.75 22.60 14.97
C LYS A 447 13.69 24.02 15.51
N SER A 448 14.85 24.60 15.84
CA SER A 448 14.94 25.99 16.30
C SER A 448 14.48 26.96 15.22
N GLN A 449 14.90 26.74 13.96
CA GLN A 449 14.45 27.54 12.82
C GLN A 449 12.94 27.48 12.63
N ILE A 450 12.35 26.28 12.70
CA ILE A 450 10.90 26.09 12.58
C ILE A 450 10.16 26.79 13.72
N SER A 451 10.62 26.59 14.96
CA SER A 451 9.98 27.18 16.14
C SER A 451 10.04 28.71 16.14
N LYS A 452 11.12 29.31 15.61
CA LYS A 452 11.25 30.77 15.47
C LYS A 452 10.36 31.35 14.36
N ALA A 453 10.18 30.61 13.27
CA ALA A 453 9.38 31.08 12.13
C ALA A 453 7.86 31.00 12.40
N LEU A 454 7.44 30.08 13.29
CA LEU A 454 6.03 29.93 13.66
C LEU A 454 5.69 30.94 14.77
N THR A 455 4.93 31.97 14.42
CA THR A 455 4.48 33.04 15.34
C THR A 455 3.45 32.56 16.38
N SER A 456 2.94 31.34 16.21
CA SER A 456 2.06 30.60 17.12
C SER A 456 2.56 29.16 17.24
N SER A 457 2.02 28.36 18.17
CA SER A 457 2.41 26.94 18.25
C SER A 457 2.17 26.24 16.91
N ALA A 458 3.10 25.34 16.53
CA ALA A 458 3.00 24.60 15.28
C ALA A 458 1.62 23.92 15.14
N PRO A 459 0.99 23.98 13.95
CA PRO A 459 -0.21 23.20 13.69
C PRO A 459 0.02 21.73 14.08
N LYS A 460 -0.97 21.11 14.73
CA LYS A 460 -0.82 19.74 15.22
C LYS A 460 -0.73 18.75 14.06
N LEU A 461 -0.04 17.62 14.29
CA LEU A 461 -0.11 16.46 13.41
C LEU A 461 -1.57 16.03 13.21
N SER A 462 -1.83 15.35 12.08
CA SER A 462 -3.10 14.66 11.89
C SER A 462 -3.29 13.59 12.98
N LYS A 463 -4.53 13.14 13.19
CA LYS A 463 -4.82 12.07 14.15
C LYS A 463 -4.06 10.79 13.78
N GLU A 464 -3.95 10.47 12.50
CA GLU A 464 -3.17 9.35 11.99
C GLU A 464 -1.68 9.50 12.35
N ASP A 465 -1.06 10.63 11.99
CA ASP A 465 0.38 10.85 12.20
C ASP A 465 0.73 10.89 13.69
N GLU A 466 -0.13 11.52 14.51
CA GLU A 466 0.07 11.56 15.95
C GLU A 466 0.00 10.17 16.58
N LEU A 467 -0.94 9.32 16.13
CA LEU A 467 -1.04 7.95 16.61
C LEU A 467 0.17 7.11 16.19
N ILE A 468 0.63 7.23 14.93
CA ILE A 468 1.87 6.58 14.45
C ILE A 468 3.05 6.98 15.33
N ARG A 469 3.26 8.28 15.54
CA ARG A 469 4.35 8.82 16.35
C ARG A 469 4.33 8.31 17.79
N GLN A 470 3.17 8.37 18.45
CA GLN A 470 3.02 7.95 19.85
C GLN A 470 3.24 6.44 20.00
N THR A 471 2.65 5.62 19.12
CA THR A 471 2.78 4.16 19.18
C THR A 471 4.20 3.69 18.86
N ALA A 472 4.85 4.25 17.83
CA ALA A 472 6.24 3.95 17.51
C ALA A 472 7.19 4.29 18.68
N SER A 473 6.95 5.42 19.35
CA SER A 473 7.70 5.79 20.57
C SER A 473 7.48 4.79 21.72
N LEU A 474 6.24 4.34 21.93
CA LEU A 474 5.93 3.34 22.97
C LEU A 474 6.59 1.99 22.67
N ILE A 475 6.57 1.54 21.42
CA ILE A 475 7.28 0.33 20.97
C ILE A 475 8.79 0.46 21.22
N LYS A 476 9.41 1.55 20.77
CA LYS A 476 10.84 1.81 20.98
C LYS A 476 11.23 1.83 22.47
N ASN A 477 10.33 2.27 23.34
CA ASN A 477 10.53 2.35 24.78
C ASN A 477 10.11 1.07 25.53
N GLY A 478 9.85 -0.04 24.83
CA GLY A 478 9.51 -1.33 25.44
C GLY A 478 8.14 -1.36 26.14
N LYS A 479 7.17 -0.58 25.64
CA LYS A 479 5.80 -0.49 26.18
C LYS A 479 4.74 -0.93 25.16
N PRO A 480 4.80 -2.18 24.64
CA PRO A 480 3.88 -2.66 23.61
C PRO A 480 2.41 -2.63 24.03
N GLU A 481 2.08 -3.01 25.26
CA GLU A 481 0.68 -3.05 25.72
C GLU A 481 0.05 -1.65 25.72
N GLN A 482 0.82 -0.62 26.07
CA GLN A 482 0.37 0.77 26.03
C GLN A 482 0.13 1.23 24.60
N ALA A 483 1.00 0.82 23.65
CA ALA A 483 0.80 1.10 22.23
C ALA A 483 -0.51 0.45 21.73
N ALA A 484 -0.76 -0.81 22.06
CA ALA A 484 -2.01 -1.49 21.70
C ALA A 484 -3.23 -0.82 22.32
N HIS A 485 -3.17 -0.44 23.61
CA HIS A 485 -4.25 0.29 24.28
C HIS A 485 -4.57 1.63 23.61
N LEU A 486 -3.54 2.38 23.20
CA LEU A 486 -3.71 3.64 22.50
C LEU A 486 -4.42 3.45 21.14
N ILE A 487 -4.02 2.42 20.37
CA ILE A 487 -4.70 2.07 19.10
C ILE A 487 -6.15 1.68 19.36
N ASN A 488 -6.41 0.86 20.39
CA ASN A 488 -7.76 0.44 20.74
C ASN A 488 -8.68 1.63 21.06
N GLN A 489 -8.16 2.67 21.72
CA GLN A 489 -8.90 3.87 22.14
C GLN A 489 -9.09 4.91 21.02
N SER A 490 -8.30 4.85 19.95
CA SER A 490 -8.42 5.75 18.81
C SER A 490 -9.76 5.61 18.06
N ASP A 491 -10.30 6.74 17.62
CA ASP A 491 -11.52 6.87 16.80
C ASP A 491 -11.26 6.61 15.29
N LEU A 492 -10.02 6.30 14.90
CA LEU A 492 -9.67 5.98 13.52
C LEU A 492 -10.32 4.68 13.03
N LYS A 493 -10.50 4.60 11.71
CA LYS A 493 -11.18 3.48 11.03
C LYS A 493 -10.52 2.15 11.38
N LYS A 494 -11.33 1.16 11.80
CA LYS A 494 -10.87 -0.17 12.23
C LYS A 494 -9.86 -0.83 11.25
N PRO A 495 -10.07 -0.85 9.92
CA PRO A 495 -9.09 -1.47 9.02
C PRO A 495 -7.76 -0.72 8.94
N TRP A 496 -7.78 0.62 9.05
CA TRP A 496 -6.54 1.42 9.10
C TRP A 496 -5.75 1.12 10.38
N LYS A 497 -6.45 0.97 11.52
CA LYS A 497 -5.83 0.52 12.78
C LYS A 497 -5.22 -0.87 12.65
N GLY A 498 -5.86 -1.77 11.90
CA GLY A 498 -5.31 -3.09 11.57
C GLY A 498 -3.98 -3.02 10.82
N GLN A 499 -3.89 -2.13 9.82
CA GLN A 499 -2.64 -1.89 9.08
C GLN A 499 -1.52 -1.40 10.01
N LEU A 500 -1.80 -0.41 10.87
CA LEU A 500 -0.83 0.07 11.85
C LEU A 500 -0.39 -1.03 12.84
N SER A 501 -1.34 -1.80 13.39
CA SER A 501 -1.03 -2.89 14.31
C SER A 501 -0.16 -3.98 13.68
N LEU A 502 -0.44 -4.37 12.44
CA LEU A 502 0.39 -5.35 11.72
C LEU A 502 1.80 -4.81 11.45
N LYS A 503 1.90 -3.53 11.03
CA LYS A 503 3.20 -2.87 10.83
C LYS A 503 4.05 -2.87 12.10
N LEU A 504 3.47 -2.50 13.25
CA LEU A 504 4.16 -2.49 14.54
C LEU A 504 4.49 -3.90 15.04
N LEU A 505 3.63 -4.89 14.77
CA LEU A 505 3.92 -6.28 15.08
C LEU A 505 5.15 -6.77 14.31
N SER A 506 5.21 -6.53 13.00
CA SER A 506 6.36 -6.90 12.18
C SER A 506 7.62 -6.17 12.64
N GLN A 507 7.54 -4.90 13.02
CA GLN A 507 8.67 -4.18 13.60
C GLN A 507 9.24 -4.87 14.86
N LEU A 508 8.37 -5.29 15.80
CA LEU A 508 8.79 -6.04 16.98
C LEU A 508 9.44 -7.38 16.61
N LEU A 509 8.85 -8.10 15.65
CA LEU A 509 9.35 -9.39 15.19
C LEU A 509 10.70 -9.25 14.47
N ASN A 510 10.85 -8.27 13.57
CA ASN A 510 12.09 -7.95 12.84
C ASN A 510 13.23 -7.60 13.81
N GLN A 511 12.91 -6.94 14.93
CA GLN A 511 13.86 -6.63 16.00
C GLN A 511 14.11 -7.80 16.97
N SER A 512 13.62 -9.00 16.65
CA SER A 512 13.71 -10.20 17.51
C SER A 512 13.11 -10.04 18.91
N GLN A 513 12.16 -9.11 19.08
CA GLN A 513 11.48 -8.83 20.36
C GLN A 513 10.23 -9.69 20.53
N PHE A 514 10.38 -11.01 20.42
CA PHE A 514 9.26 -11.96 20.37
C PHE A 514 8.29 -11.85 21.57
N SER A 515 8.82 -11.73 22.80
CA SER A 515 7.97 -11.57 23.98
C SER A 515 7.12 -10.30 23.97
N GLN A 516 7.67 -9.20 23.43
CA GLN A 516 6.95 -7.92 23.31
C GLN A 516 5.88 -8.00 22.21
N ALA A 517 6.16 -8.72 21.11
CA ALA A 517 5.18 -9.02 20.08
C ALA A 517 3.97 -9.76 20.67
N VAL A 518 4.20 -10.79 21.51
CA VAL A 518 3.12 -11.52 22.19
C VAL A 518 2.31 -10.62 23.13
N GLN A 519 2.98 -9.76 23.91
CA GLN A 519 2.33 -8.77 24.77
C GLN A 519 1.45 -7.79 23.96
N PHE A 520 1.95 -7.30 22.84
CA PHE A 520 1.23 -6.41 21.94
C PHE A 520 -0.06 -7.05 21.41
N VAL A 521 0.02 -8.31 20.97
CA VAL A 521 -1.13 -9.08 20.48
C VAL A 521 -2.16 -9.32 21.59
N ALA A 522 -1.71 -9.72 22.78
CA ALA A 522 -2.60 -9.96 23.91
C ALA A 522 -3.37 -8.68 24.33
N ALA A 523 -2.76 -7.50 24.22
CA ALA A 523 -3.38 -6.22 24.56
C ALA A 523 -4.30 -5.66 23.45
N THR A 524 -4.29 -6.23 22.25
CA THR A 524 -5.18 -5.82 21.14
C THR A 524 -6.60 -6.28 21.40
N LYS A 525 -7.61 -5.38 21.31
CA LYS A 525 -9.01 -5.73 21.68
C LYS A 525 -9.79 -6.42 20.57
N ASP A 526 -9.46 -6.13 19.32
CA ASP A 526 -10.20 -6.66 18.17
C ASP A 526 -9.84 -8.14 17.92
N PRO A 527 -10.79 -9.09 18.09
CA PRO A 527 -10.49 -10.51 17.94
C PRO A 527 -10.07 -10.89 16.51
N VAL A 528 -10.66 -10.27 15.48
CA VAL A 528 -10.32 -10.58 14.08
C VAL A 528 -8.90 -10.13 13.76
N LEU A 529 -8.48 -8.96 14.25
CA LEU A 529 -7.10 -8.52 14.10
C LEU A 529 -6.12 -9.39 14.90
N ARG A 530 -6.51 -9.86 16.10
CA ARG A 530 -5.68 -10.82 16.85
C ARG A 530 -5.50 -12.13 16.10
N GLU A 531 -6.51 -12.62 15.38
CA GLU A 531 -6.38 -13.80 14.52
C GLU A 531 -5.28 -13.60 13.46
N ASP A 532 -5.28 -12.46 12.76
CA ASP A 532 -4.25 -12.12 11.75
C ASP A 532 -2.85 -12.04 12.37
N MET A 533 -2.74 -11.40 13.52
CA MET A 533 -1.49 -11.23 14.24
C MET A 533 -0.96 -12.55 14.79
N LEU A 534 -1.83 -13.45 15.26
CA LEU A 534 -1.46 -14.78 15.72
C LEU A 534 -1.02 -15.67 14.57
N ASN A 535 -1.69 -15.57 13.41
CA ASN A 535 -1.24 -16.26 12.19
C ASN A 535 0.19 -15.80 11.82
N THR A 536 0.42 -14.48 11.81
CA THR A 536 1.75 -13.89 11.57
C THR A 536 2.80 -14.39 12.56
N ILE A 537 2.50 -14.37 13.87
CA ILE A 537 3.39 -14.90 14.91
C ILE A 537 3.69 -16.39 14.66
N GLY A 538 2.68 -17.18 14.31
CA GLY A 538 2.82 -18.60 14.02
C GLY A 538 3.78 -18.85 12.84
N ALA A 539 3.61 -18.11 11.74
CA ALA A 539 4.43 -18.25 10.54
C ALA A 539 5.89 -17.88 10.79
N VAL A 540 6.14 -16.75 11.46
CA VAL A 540 7.49 -16.25 11.75
C VAL A 540 8.21 -17.08 12.84
N ALA A 541 7.47 -17.81 13.68
CA ALA A 541 8.05 -18.61 14.76
C ALA A 541 9.07 -19.66 14.28
N VAL A 542 8.94 -20.15 13.05
CA VAL A 542 9.85 -21.13 12.47
C VAL A 542 11.23 -20.51 12.21
N GLU A 543 11.25 -19.36 11.53
CA GLU A 543 12.48 -18.63 11.20
C GLU A 543 13.21 -18.16 12.46
N GLN A 544 12.46 -17.71 13.48
CA GLN A 544 13.02 -17.24 14.75
C GLN A 544 13.30 -18.33 15.78
N LYS A 545 13.07 -19.61 15.44
CA LYS A 545 13.24 -20.77 16.35
C LYS A 545 12.38 -20.67 17.63
N GLN A 546 11.20 -20.06 17.54
CA GLN A 546 10.25 -19.84 18.65
C GLN A 546 9.07 -20.83 18.68
N ILE A 547 9.10 -21.91 17.87
CA ILE A 547 8.01 -22.91 17.80
C ILE A 547 7.52 -23.40 19.18
N PRO A 548 8.40 -23.76 20.15
CA PRO A 548 7.94 -24.21 21.46
C PRO A 548 7.23 -23.11 22.26
N ALA A 549 7.72 -21.86 22.16
CA ALA A 549 7.13 -20.72 22.84
C ALA A 549 5.71 -20.42 22.30
N VAL A 550 5.56 -20.44 20.97
CA VAL A 550 4.24 -20.28 20.32
C VAL A 550 3.28 -21.40 20.69
N SER A 551 3.75 -22.64 20.68
CA SER A 551 2.91 -23.79 21.04
C SER A 551 2.40 -23.67 22.48
N LYS A 552 3.27 -23.29 23.42
CA LYS A 552 2.89 -23.06 24.82
C LYS A 552 1.91 -21.88 24.97
N MET A 553 2.16 -20.79 24.25
CA MET A 553 1.29 -19.60 24.23
C MET A 553 -0.12 -19.96 23.73
N LEU A 554 -0.21 -20.69 22.60
CA LEU A 554 -1.48 -21.09 21.99
C LEU A 554 -2.25 -22.14 22.80
N GLN A 555 -1.59 -22.88 23.71
CA GLN A 555 -2.27 -23.78 24.65
C GLN A 555 -2.92 -23.06 25.84
N GLY A 556 -2.54 -21.79 26.09
CA GLY A 556 -3.12 -20.99 27.16
C GLY A 556 -4.60 -20.65 26.94
N SER A 557 -5.32 -20.39 28.04
CA SER A 557 -6.76 -20.04 28.03
C SER A 557 -7.05 -18.59 27.60
N ASN A 558 -6.03 -17.81 27.25
CA ASN A 558 -6.16 -16.38 26.93
C ASN A 558 -6.69 -16.11 25.53
N TYR A 559 -6.79 -17.14 24.69
CA TYR A 559 -7.22 -17.04 23.30
C TYR A 559 -8.45 -17.90 23.04
N THR A 560 -9.37 -17.35 22.26
CA THR A 560 -10.55 -18.07 21.76
C THR A 560 -10.14 -19.21 20.82
N PRO A 561 -11.02 -20.21 20.58
CA PRO A 561 -10.72 -21.29 19.66
C PRO A 561 -10.29 -20.81 18.25
N THR A 562 -10.95 -19.80 17.69
CA THR A 562 -10.64 -19.27 16.34
C THR A 562 -9.27 -18.57 16.29
N GLU A 563 -8.91 -17.83 17.33
CA GLU A 563 -7.58 -17.22 17.49
C GLU A 563 -6.48 -18.28 17.57
N ARG A 564 -6.72 -19.35 18.34
CA ARG A 564 -5.79 -20.50 18.45
C ARG A 564 -5.62 -21.23 17.13
N ILE A 565 -6.71 -21.46 16.39
CA ILE A 565 -6.68 -22.04 15.04
C ILE A 565 -5.81 -21.19 14.12
N SER A 566 -5.98 -19.86 14.14
CA SER A 566 -5.23 -18.94 13.28
C SER A 566 -3.72 -18.99 13.58
N GLY A 567 -3.34 -19.02 14.86
CA GLY A 567 -1.94 -19.19 15.26
C GLY A 567 -1.35 -20.54 14.86
N TYR A 568 -2.10 -21.64 15.00
CA TYR A 568 -1.64 -22.95 14.54
C TYR A 568 -1.56 -23.04 13.02
N LEU A 569 -2.48 -22.41 12.28
CA LEU A 569 -2.43 -22.35 10.81
C LEU A 569 -1.15 -21.62 10.38
N GLY A 570 -0.84 -20.47 10.97
CA GLY A 570 0.42 -19.77 10.74
C GLY A 570 1.64 -20.64 11.03
N LEU A 571 1.62 -21.41 12.12
CA LEU A 571 2.71 -22.35 12.41
C LEU A 571 2.85 -23.44 11.34
N VAL A 572 1.74 -23.98 10.84
CA VAL A 572 1.73 -24.98 9.77
C VAL A 572 2.28 -24.40 8.46
N THR A 573 1.83 -23.20 8.06
CA THR A 573 2.30 -22.53 6.83
C THR A 573 3.80 -22.22 6.91
N GLY A 574 4.27 -21.67 8.04
CA GLY A 574 5.68 -21.39 8.27
C GLY A 574 6.56 -22.66 8.21
N ILE A 575 6.07 -23.79 8.72
CA ILE A 575 6.82 -25.06 8.67
C ILE A 575 6.94 -25.56 7.22
N GLU A 576 5.88 -25.46 6.42
CA GLU A 576 5.90 -25.91 5.02
C GLU A 576 6.72 -24.99 4.11
N ALA A 577 6.70 -23.69 4.36
CA ALA A 577 7.54 -22.74 3.63
C ALA A 577 9.03 -22.97 3.89
N ALA A 578 9.42 -23.20 5.14
CA ALA A 578 10.80 -23.51 5.52
C ALA A 578 11.31 -24.83 4.90
N ARG A 579 10.42 -25.79 4.63
CA ARG A 579 10.76 -27.03 3.91
C ARG A 579 10.98 -26.79 2.43
N SER A 580 10.13 -25.98 1.81
CA SER A 580 10.18 -25.69 0.37
C SER A 580 11.39 -24.83 -0.03
N SER A 581 12.01 -24.14 0.93
CA SER A 581 13.20 -23.31 0.74
C SER A 581 14.52 -24.05 0.96
N GLN A 582 14.49 -25.33 1.37
CA GLN A 582 15.68 -26.18 1.41
C GLN A 582 15.93 -26.82 0.03
N PRO A 583 17.16 -26.77 -0.52
CA PRO A 583 17.45 -27.48 -1.77
C PRO A 583 17.23 -28.98 -1.58
N GLU A 584 16.45 -29.59 -2.49
CA GLU A 584 16.23 -31.03 -2.49
C GLU A 584 17.57 -31.76 -2.46
N THR A 585 17.83 -32.47 -1.35
CA THR A 585 18.97 -33.38 -1.30
C THR A 585 18.64 -34.51 -2.28
N PRO A 586 19.46 -34.78 -3.31
CA PRO A 586 19.16 -35.87 -4.23
C PRO A 586 19.03 -37.17 -3.43
N PRO A 587 18.06 -38.05 -3.76
CA PRO A 587 17.86 -39.29 -3.04
C PRO A 587 19.18 -40.06 -2.98
N ALA A 588 19.55 -40.50 -1.79
CA ALA A 588 20.74 -41.31 -1.57
C ALA A 588 20.71 -42.48 -2.54
N LYS A 589 21.74 -42.60 -3.39
CA LYS A 589 21.91 -43.74 -4.30
C LYS A 589 21.82 -45.02 -3.46
N GLU A 590 20.87 -45.89 -3.79
CA GLU A 590 20.86 -47.25 -3.27
C GLU A 590 22.23 -47.89 -3.54
N PRO A 591 22.83 -48.58 -2.56
CA PRO A 591 24.09 -49.28 -2.78
C PRO A 591 23.88 -50.36 -3.85
N GLU A 592 24.65 -50.26 -4.93
CA GLU A 592 24.73 -51.27 -5.98
C GLU A 592 24.92 -52.66 -5.34
N LYS A 593 23.94 -53.53 -5.53
CA LYS A 593 24.11 -54.96 -5.30
C LYS A 593 25.17 -55.44 -6.27
N LYS A 594 26.34 -55.82 -5.74
CA LYS A 594 27.36 -56.56 -6.49
C LYS A 594 26.73 -57.86 -7.00
N LEU A 595 26.76 -58.02 -8.31
CA LEU A 595 26.54 -59.30 -9.00
C LEU A 595 27.76 -60.20 -8.83
#